data_AF-A0A3A3GCU3-F1
#
_entry.id   AF-A0A3A3GCU3-F1
#
_cell.length_a   1.000
_cell.length_b   1.000
_cell.length_c   1.000
_cell.angle_alpha   90.00
_cell.angle_beta   90.00
_cell.angle_gamma   90.00
#
_symmetry.space_group_name_H-M   'P 1'
#
loop_
_entity.id
_entity.type
_entity.pdbx_description
1 polymer ?
#
loop_
_entity_poly.entity_id
_entity_poly.type
_entity_poly.pdbx_seq_one_letter_code
_entity_poly.pdbx_strand_id
1 'polypeptide(L)'
;MRSIGNWNPAWNTLAELDEAWLEKFMQMNAHAVRKGLFDPLTLEFIAIAVDASCTHMYAPGVRRHIRKALELGASKEQILALLQMVSVVGIHSVAMGVPILVEEAESLTKDGPVKGSF
;
A
#
# COMPACT_ATOMS: atom_id res chain seq x y z
N MET A 1 -7.04 -5.37 -20.73
CA MET A 1 -7.69 -4.38 -19.85
C MET A 1 -8.87 -3.69 -20.52
N ARG A 2 -8.73 -3.09 -21.72
CA ARG A 2 -9.87 -2.49 -22.45
C ARG A 2 -10.99 -3.51 -22.76
N SER A 3 -10.63 -4.68 -23.27
CA SER A 3 -11.57 -5.75 -23.64
C SER A 3 -12.38 -6.34 -22.48
N ILE A 4 -11.92 -6.15 -21.23
CA ILE A 4 -12.58 -6.67 -20.03
C ILE A 4 -13.14 -5.55 -19.13
N GLY A 5 -13.26 -4.33 -19.66
CA GLY A 5 -13.87 -3.19 -18.96
C GLY A 5 -13.03 -2.56 -17.82
N ASN A 6 -11.80 -3.03 -17.58
CA ASN A 6 -10.95 -2.59 -16.47
C ASN A 6 -9.91 -1.53 -16.86
N TRP A 7 -10.16 -0.76 -17.92
CA TRP A 7 -9.25 0.30 -18.35
C TRP A 7 -9.34 1.52 -17.42
N ASN A 8 -8.20 1.95 -16.85
CA ASN A 8 -8.11 3.20 -16.11
C ASN A 8 -7.73 4.33 -17.10
N PRO A 9 -8.51 5.42 -17.19
CA PRO A 9 -8.17 6.58 -18.02
C PRO A 9 -6.77 7.16 -17.74
N ALA A 10 -6.24 6.99 -16.52
CA ALA A 10 -4.87 7.38 -16.18
C ALA A 10 -3.79 6.68 -17.02
N TRP A 11 -4.13 5.58 -17.72
CA TRP A 11 -3.22 4.86 -18.61
C TRP A 11 -3.24 5.39 -20.04
N ASN A 12 -4.12 6.32 -20.40
CA ASN A 12 -4.18 6.87 -21.76
C ASN A 12 -2.85 7.52 -22.16
N THR A 13 -2.31 8.38 -21.30
CA THR A 13 -1.02 9.05 -21.55
C THR A 13 0.12 8.04 -21.68
N LEU A 14 0.14 6.99 -20.86
CA LEU A 14 1.16 5.94 -20.96
C LEU A 14 1.04 5.16 -22.28
N ALA A 15 -0.20 4.88 -22.73
CA ALA A 15 -0.43 4.17 -23.98
C ALA A 15 -0.01 5.00 -25.21
N GLU A 16 -0.22 6.31 -25.16
CA GLU A 16 0.21 7.24 -26.21
C GLU A 16 1.73 7.39 -26.28
N LEU A 17 2.42 7.33 -25.13
CA LEU A 17 3.86 7.47 -25.04
C LEU A 17 4.63 6.19 -25.41
N ASP A 18 4.20 5.04 -24.91
CA ASP A 18 4.84 3.75 -25.18
C ASP A 18 3.86 2.59 -24.94
N GLU A 19 3.12 2.24 -26.00
CA GLU A 19 2.15 1.15 -25.98
C GLU A 19 2.81 -0.21 -25.68
N ALA A 20 3.99 -0.48 -26.25
CA ALA A 20 4.69 -1.74 -26.09
C ALA A 20 5.17 -1.95 -24.65
N TRP A 21 5.66 -0.89 -24.00
CA TRP A 21 6.00 -0.92 -22.58
C TRP A 21 4.75 -1.10 -21.71
N LEU A 22 3.68 -0.35 -22.00
CA LEU A 22 2.44 -0.46 -21.22
C LEU A 22 1.86 -1.87 -21.29
N GLU A 23 1.90 -2.52 -22.45
CA GLU A 23 1.47 -3.90 -22.60
C GLU A 23 2.30 -4.83 -21.69
N LYS A 24 3.63 -4.73 -21.72
CA LYS A 24 4.52 -5.54 -20.87
C LYS A 24 4.28 -5.28 -19.38
N PHE A 25 4.09 -4.02 -18.98
CA PHE A 25 3.76 -3.65 -17.61
C PHE A 25 2.44 -4.29 -17.16
N MET A 26 1.41 -4.26 -18.01
CA MET A 26 0.12 -4.90 -17.72
C MET A 26 0.23 -6.42 -17.69
N GLN A 27 1.05 -7.02 -18.56
CA GLN A 27 1.29 -8.47 -18.57
C GLN A 27 2.00 -8.95 -17.30
N MET A 28 2.93 -8.15 -16.76
CA MET A 28 3.60 -8.40 -15.48
C MET A 28 2.58 -8.46 -14.34
N ASN A 29 1.72 -7.45 -14.22
CA ASN A 29 0.66 -7.44 -13.19
C ASN A 29 -0.33 -8.61 -13.35
N ALA A 30 -0.75 -8.88 -14.59
CA ALA A 30 -1.70 -9.95 -14.88
C ALA A 30 -1.12 -11.36 -14.63
N HIS A 31 0.19 -11.51 -14.43
CA HIS A 31 0.81 -12.80 -14.14
C HIS A 31 0.32 -13.41 -12.83
N ALA A 32 0.23 -12.60 -11.76
CA ALA A 32 -0.27 -13.07 -10.47
C ALA A 32 -1.73 -13.53 -10.55
N VAL A 33 -2.55 -12.78 -11.30
CA VAL A 33 -3.96 -13.10 -11.55
C VAL A 33 -4.10 -14.39 -12.35
N ARG A 34 -3.36 -14.53 -13.47
CA ARG A 34 -3.44 -15.70 -14.37
C ARG A 34 -3.01 -16.99 -13.69
N LYS A 35 -2.08 -16.94 -12.73
CA LYS A 35 -1.67 -18.12 -11.98
C LYS A 35 -2.77 -18.67 -11.04
N GLY A 36 -3.80 -17.88 -10.74
CA GLY A 36 -4.95 -18.33 -9.95
C GLY A 36 -4.61 -18.74 -8.51
N LEU A 37 -3.51 -18.21 -7.95
CA LEU A 37 -3.07 -18.55 -6.59
C LEU A 37 -3.94 -17.92 -5.49
N PHE A 38 -4.61 -16.81 -5.82
CA PHE A 38 -5.54 -16.11 -4.96
C PHE A 38 -6.89 -16.00 -5.66
N ASP A 39 -7.97 -16.05 -4.88
CA ASP A 39 -9.28 -15.70 -5.39
C ASP A 39 -9.35 -14.19 -5.73
N PRO A 40 -10.29 -13.78 -6.61
CA PRO A 40 -10.39 -12.39 -7.04
C PRO A 40 -10.57 -11.39 -5.89
N LEU A 41 -11.31 -11.75 -4.83
CA LEU A 41 -11.56 -10.85 -3.71
C LEU A 41 -10.30 -10.62 -2.89
N THR A 42 -9.52 -11.68 -2.64
CA THR A 42 -8.22 -11.55 -1.96
C THR A 42 -7.26 -10.63 -2.72
N LEU A 43 -7.24 -10.69 -4.06
CA LEU A 43 -6.43 -9.78 -4.88
C LEU A 43 -6.87 -8.32 -4.73
N GLU A 44 -8.18 -8.05 -4.68
CA GLU A 44 -8.69 -6.70 -4.43
C GLU A 44 -8.35 -6.21 -3.01
N PHE A 45 -8.39 -7.07 -1.98
CA PHE A 45 -7.94 -6.69 -0.64
C PHE A 45 -6.45 -6.34 -0.59
N ILE A 46 -5.61 -7.10 -1.29
CA ILE A 46 -4.17 -6.78 -1.39
C ILE A 46 -3.99 -5.41 -2.06
N ALA A 47 -4.70 -5.16 -3.16
CA ALA A 47 -4.61 -3.89 -3.89
C ALA A 47 -5.09 -2.71 -3.03
N ILE A 48 -6.20 -2.85 -2.29
CA ILE A 48 -6.67 -1.82 -1.35
C ILE A 48 -5.62 -1.57 -0.27
N ALA A 49 -5.02 -2.61 0.30
CA ALA A 49 -4.02 -2.47 1.36
C ALA A 49 -2.78 -1.68 0.88
N VAL A 50 -2.28 -2.00 -0.31
CA VAL A 50 -1.14 -1.30 -0.92
C VAL A 50 -1.48 0.17 -1.19
N ASP A 51 -2.64 0.45 -1.80
CA ASP A 51 -3.03 1.81 -2.16
C ASP A 51 -3.39 2.67 -0.94
N ALA A 52 -3.96 2.08 0.11
CA ALA A 52 -4.40 2.79 1.31
C ALA A 52 -3.30 2.99 2.37
N SER A 53 -2.18 2.26 2.26
CA SER A 53 -1.05 2.42 3.19
C SER A 53 -0.61 3.89 3.28
N CYS A 54 -0.24 4.34 4.48
CA CYS A 54 0.27 5.71 4.71
C CYS A 54 1.57 6.01 3.94
N THR A 55 2.26 4.98 3.46
CA THR A 55 3.45 5.09 2.60
C THR A 55 3.13 5.28 1.12
N HIS A 56 1.85 5.16 0.71
CA HIS A 56 1.44 5.28 -0.69
C HIS A 56 0.27 6.24 -0.91
N MET A 57 -0.83 6.09 -0.17
CA MET A 57 -2.02 6.95 -0.20
C MET A 57 -2.58 7.26 -1.61
N TYR A 58 -2.62 6.26 -2.49
CA TYR A 58 -3.11 6.40 -3.85
C TYR A 58 -4.66 6.33 -3.92
N ALA A 59 -5.31 7.44 -3.59
CA ALA A 59 -6.78 7.52 -3.50
C ALA A 59 -7.57 7.01 -4.73
N PRO A 60 -7.14 7.24 -5.99
CA PRO A 60 -7.84 6.69 -7.15
C PRO A 60 -7.87 5.15 -7.16
N GLY A 61 -6.77 4.52 -6.77
CA GLY A 61 -6.65 3.07 -6.68
C GLY A 61 -7.50 2.50 -5.55
N VAL A 62 -7.43 3.09 -4.35
CA VAL A 62 -8.30 2.72 -3.20
C VAL A 62 -9.77 2.69 -3.62
N ARG A 63 -10.25 3.76 -4.28
CA ARG A 63 -11.65 3.84 -4.73
C ARG A 63 -12.01 2.77 -5.76
N ARG A 64 -11.12 2.50 -6.70
CA ARG A 64 -11.32 1.47 -7.74
C ARG A 64 -11.42 0.08 -7.13
N HIS A 65 -10.47 -0.27 -6.27
CA HIS A 65 -10.38 -1.61 -5.68
C HIS A 65 -11.45 -1.85 -4.62
N ILE A 66 -11.84 -0.84 -3.82
CA ILE A 66 -13.01 -0.93 -2.93
C ILE A 66 -14.28 -1.21 -3.72
N ARG A 67 -14.52 -0.49 -4.83
CA ARG A 67 -15.70 -0.75 -5.68
C ARG A 67 -15.69 -2.19 -6.19
N LYS A 68 -14.53 -2.67 -6.66
CA LYS A 68 -14.43 -4.03 -7.20
C LYS A 68 -14.60 -5.10 -6.12
N ALA A 69 -14.05 -4.90 -4.93
CA ALA A 69 -14.26 -5.80 -3.79
C ALA A 69 -15.74 -5.90 -3.41
N LEU A 70 -16.47 -4.78 -3.39
CA LEU A 70 -17.91 -4.76 -3.13
C LEU A 70 -18.70 -5.53 -4.21
N GLU A 71 -18.34 -5.37 -5.50
CA GLU A 71 -18.93 -6.16 -6.60
C GLU A 71 -18.67 -7.66 -6.47
N LEU A 72 -17.53 -8.04 -5.87
CA LEU A 72 -17.16 -9.44 -5.59
C LEU A 72 -17.75 -9.98 -4.27
N GLY A 73 -18.58 -9.20 -3.57
CA GLY A 73 -19.29 -9.63 -2.37
C GLY A 73 -18.61 -9.28 -1.04
N ALA A 74 -17.60 -8.41 -1.04
CA ALA A 74 -17.03 -7.91 0.21
C ALA A 74 -18.08 -7.14 1.03
N SER A 75 -18.09 -7.37 2.33
CA SER A 75 -18.85 -6.55 3.28
C SER A 75 -18.12 -5.23 3.58
N LYS A 76 -18.88 -4.23 4.07
CA LYS A 76 -18.28 -2.96 4.51
C LYS A 76 -17.37 -3.18 5.72
N GLU A 77 -17.71 -4.14 6.56
CA GLU A 77 -16.99 -4.54 7.76
C GLU A 77 -15.62 -5.13 7.40
N GLN A 78 -15.54 -5.99 6.37
CA GLN A 78 -14.25 -6.49 5.86
C GLN A 78 -13.37 -5.37 5.32
N ILE A 79 -13.95 -4.41 4.59
CA ILE A 79 -13.20 -3.25 4.07
C ILE A 79 -12.72 -2.37 5.22
N LEU A 80 -13.55 -2.11 6.23
CA LEU A 80 -13.16 -1.36 7.41
C LEU A 80 -12.04 -2.05 8.18
N ALA A 81 -12.14 -3.37 8.38
CA ALA A 81 -11.09 -4.16 9.02
C ALA A 81 -9.76 -4.07 8.26
N LEU A 82 -9.80 -4.13 6.92
CA LEU A 82 -8.62 -3.94 6.09
C LEU A 82 -7.97 -2.57 6.26
N LEU A 83 -8.78 -1.50 6.30
CA LEU A 83 -8.28 -0.15 6.54
C LEU A 83 -7.68 0.02 7.94
N GLN A 84 -8.26 -0.62 8.95
CA GLN A 84 -7.69 -0.67 10.30
C GLN A 84 -6.34 -1.37 10.31
N MET A 85 -6.20 -2.51 9.62
CA MET A 85 -4.94 -3.25 9.52
C MET A 85 -3.82 -2.42 8.87
N VAL A 86 -4.12 -1.58 7.87
CA VAL A 86 -3.07 -0.74 7.27
C VAL A 86 -2.78 0.54 8.04
N SER A 87 -3.71 1.01 8.89
CA SER A 87 -3.47 2.20 9.73
C SER A 87 -2.38 2.01 10.78
N VAL A 88 -2.09 0.76 11.18
CA VAL A 88 -1.07 0.48 12.20
C VAL A 88 0.35 0.50 11.66
N VAL A 89 0.56 0.62 10.33
CA VAL A 89 1.91 0.68 9.72
C VAL A 89 2.78 1.81 10.31
N GLY A 90 2.17 2.88 10.83
CA GLY A 90 2.89 3.97 11.51
C GLY A 90 3.64 3.56 12.78
N ILE A 91 3.30 2.42 13.41
CA ILE A 91 3.98 1.94 14.62
C ILE A 91 5.46 1.63 14.37
N HIS A 92 5.86 1.38 13.11
CA HIS A 92 7.26 1.13 12.76
C HIS A 92 8.17 2.31 13.11
N SER A 93 7.67 3.55 13.12
CA SER A 93 8.43 4.71 13.60
C SER A 93 8.82 4.58 15.07
N VAL A 94 7.93 4.04 15.90
CA VAL A 94 8.20 3.78 17.33
C VAL A 94 9.13 2.59 17.49
N ALA A 95 8.89 1.50 16.75
CA ALA A 95 9.71 0.29 16.80
C ALA A 95 11.18 0.58 16.45
N MET A 96 11.43 1.52 15.54
CA MET A 96 12.79 1.98 15.20
C MET A 96 13.30 3.06 16.14
N GLY A 97 12.45 4.04 16.48
CA GLY A 97 12.87 5.23 17.23
C GLY A 97 13.16 4.97 18.71
N VAL A 98 12.43 4.06 19.36
CA VAL A 98 12.62 3.78 20.80
C VAL A 98 13.99 3.15 21.08
N PRO A 99 14.46 2.12 20.35
CA PRO A 99 15.82 1.61 20.53
C PRO A 99 16.90 2.68 20.36
N ILE A 100 16.78 3.53 19.33
CA ILE A 100 17.71 4.63 19.08
C ILE A 100 17.70 5.62 20.26
N LEU A 101 16.51 6.00 20.75
CA LEU A 101 16.39 6.89 21.89
C LEU A 101 17.07 6.33 23.16
N VAL A 102 16.93 5.02 23.40
CA VAL A 102 17.59 4.35 24.53
C VAL A 102 19.11 4.37 24.36
N GLU A 103 19.61 4.05 23.17
CA GLU A 103 21.05 4.09 22.85
C GLU A 103 21.65 5.49 23.08
N GLU A 104 20.99 6.53 22.58
CA GLU A 104 21.44 7.92 22.75
C GLU A 104 21.36 8.37 24.21
N ALA A 105 20.30 8.00 24.95
CA ALA A 105 20.19 8.30 26.37
C ALA A 105 21.30 7.64 27.19
N GLU A 106 21.61 6.37 26.93
CA GLU A 106 22.72 5.66 27.57
C GLU A 106 24.07 6.33 27.25
N SER A 107 24.29 6.70 25.98
CA SER A 107 25.50 7.42 25.55
C SER A 107 25.69 8.72 26.32
N LEU A 108 24.65 9.55 26.42
CA LEU A 108 24.69 10.82 27.16
C LEU A 108 24.95 10.65 28.66
N THR A 109 24.52 9.54 29.25
CA THR A 109 24.75 9.28 30.69
C THR A 109 26.16 8.78 31.01
N LYS A 110 26.90 8.23 30.03
CA LYS A 110 28.28 7.74 30.22
C LYS A 110 29.27 8.86 30.55
N ASP A 111 29.04 10.07 30.04
CA ASP A 111 29.88 11.25 30.28
C ASP A 111 29.43 12.10 31.50
N GLY A 112 28.41 11.64 32.25
CA GLY A 112 27.79 12.40 33.34
C GLY A 112 26.83 13.49 32.84
N PRO A 113 26.12 14.20 33.74
CA PRO A 113 25.17 15.23 33.34
C PRO A 113 25.89 16.36 32.57
N VAL A 114 25.51 16.56 31.30
CA VAL A 114 25.92 17.73 30.52
C VAL A 114 25.32 18.96 31.18
N LYS A 115 26.14 19.72 31.92
CA LYS A 115 25.74 21.03 32.45
C LYS A 115 25.39 21.95 31.27
N GLY A 116 24.11 22.30 31.13
CA GLY A 116 23.70 23.47 30.33
C GLY A 116 22.85 23.24 29.08
N SER A 117 22.12 22.13 28.93
CA SER A 117 21.04 22.05 27.93
C SER A 117 19.72 21.69 28.62
N PHE A 118 19.06 22.67 29.25
CA PHE A 118 17.95 23.47 28.73
C PHE A 118 17.75 24.68 29.65
#